data_AF-A0A7W1KVS6-F1
#
_entry.id   AF-A0A7W1KVS6-F1
#
_cell.length_a   1.000
_cell.length_b   1.000
_cell.length_c   1.000
_cell.angle_alpha   90.00
_cell.angle_beta   90.00
_cell.angle_gamma   90.00
#
_symmetry.space_group_name_H-M   'P 1'
#
loop_
_entity.id
_entity.type
_entity.pdbx_description
1 polymer ?
#
loop_
_entity_poly.entity_id
_entity_poly.type
_entity_poly.pdbx_seq_one_letter_code
_entity_poly.pdbx_strand_id
1 'polypeptide(L)'
;NDLTQTALGFSRDDAEGKFLTYYLEHGILERNPFEVLDVEGVGDLMRIAVERGRGAKPDLKLGICGEHGGEPRSVAFCHELGLDYVSCSPYRVPLARLAAAQAALAEAGVTSVAVGG
;
A
#
# COMPACT_ATOMS: atom_id res chain seq x y z
N ASN A 1 -2.32 8.20 1.94
CA ASN A 1 -3.18 9.22 1.30
C ASN A 1 -2.41 10.51 0.97
N ASP A 2 -2.03 11.35 1.92
CA ASP A 2 -1.40 12.65 1.60
C ASP A 2 -0.05 12.53 0.89
N LEU A 3 0.75 11.51 1.24
CA LEU A 3 1.99 11.25 0.52
C LEU A 3 1.75 11.00 -0.97
N THR A 4 0.68 10.28 -1.32
CA THR A 4 0.25 10.06 -2.72
C THR A 4 -0.13 11.38 -3.39
N GLN A 5 -0.92 12.23 -2.71
CA GLN A 5 -1.31 13.53 -3.25
C GLN A 5 -0.09 14.39 -3.59
N THR A 6 0.87 14.46 -2.67
CA THR A 6 2.09 15.26 -2.84
C THR A 6 3.03 14.66 -3.89
N ALA A 7 3.22 13.33 -3.88
CA ALA A 7 4.14 12.67 -4.81
C ALA A 7 3.65 12.73 -6.26
N LEU A 8 2.34 12.56 -6.50
CA LEU A 8 1.75 12.58 -7.84
C LEU A 8 1.28 13.98 -8.27
N GLY A 9 1.24 14.94 -7.34
CA GLY A 9 0.65 16.27 -7.61
C GLY A 9 -0.87 16.22 -7.81
N PHE A 10 -1.55 15.22 -7.23
CA PHE A 10 -2.99 15.03 -7.36
C PHE A 10 -3.69 15.51 -6.11
N SER A 11 -4.49 16.57 -6.23
CA SER A 11 -5.59 16.81 -5.29
C SER A 11 -6.62 15.70 -5.50
N ARG A 12 -6.89 14.88 -4.47
CA ARG A 12 -7.76 13.71 -4.58
C ARG A 12 -9.16 14.09 -5.05
N ASP A 13 -9.75 15.10 -4.41
CA ASP A 13 -11.11 15.57 -4.70
C ASP A 13 -11.23 16.08 -6.15
N ASP A 14 -10.21 16.81 -6.63
CA ASP A 14 -10.18 17.30 -8.01
C ASP A 14 -9.91 16.19 -9.03
N ALA A 15 -9.02 15.25 -8.71
CA ALA A 15 -8.65 14.16 -9.60
C ALA A 15 -9.84 13.24 -9.84
N GLU A 16 -10.50 12.78 -8.76
CA GLU A 16 -11.68 11.92 -8.80
C GLU A 16 -12.82 12.55 -9.61
N GLY A 17 -13.03 13.87 -9.48
CA GLY A 17 -14.11 14.58 -10.17
C GLY A 17 -13.82 15.00 -11.62
N LYS A 18 -12.58 14.89 -12.12
CA LYS A 18 -12.19 15.49 -13.41
C LYS A 18 -11.52 14.53 -14.38
N PHE A 19 -10.40 13.89 -14.00
CA PHE A 19 -9.54 13.20 -14.96
C PHE A 19 -9.17 11.76 -14.57
N LEU A 20 -9.36 11.37 -13.30
CA LEU A 20 -8.91 10.06 -12.83
C LEU A 20 -9.61 8.90 -13.55
N THR A 21 -10.92 8.99 -13.76
CA THR A 21 -11.69 8.00 -14.55
C THR A 21 -11.13 7.86 -15.96
N TYR A 22 -10.83 8.97 -16.64
CA TYR A 22 -10.24 8.95 -17.98
C TYR A 22 -8.89 8.24 -17.98
N TYR A 23 -8.04 8.50 -16.99
CA TYR A 23 -6.71 7.88 -16.87
C TYR A 23 -6.81 6.36 -16.71
N LEU A 24 -7.79 5.88 -15.95
CA LEU A 24 -8.03 4.45 -15.74
C LEU A 24 -8.58 3.78 -17.01
N GLU A 25 -9.57 4.39 -17.65
CA GLU A 25 -10.20 3.83 -18.87
C GLU A 25 -9.25 3.76 -20.06
N HIS A 26 -8.27 4.68 -20.12
CA HIS A 26 -7.29 4.75 -21.20
C HIS A 26 -5.95 4.07 -20.83
N GLY A 27 -5.87 3.43 -19.66
CA GLY A 27 -4.68 2.72 -19.21
C GLY A 27 -3.46 3.62 -18.95
N ILE A 28 -3.66 4.92 -18.74
CA ILE A 28 -2.61 5.83 -18.28
C ILE A 28 -2.23 5.47 -16.83
N LEU A 29 -3.23 5.10 -16.03
CA LEU A 29 -3.05 4.48 -14.73
C LEU A 29 -3.71 3.11 -14.74
N GLU A 30 -3.02 2.09 -14.23
CA GLU A 30 -3.62 0.75 -14.11
C GLU A 30 -4.66 0.68 -13.00
N ARG A 31 -4.47 1.47 -11.92
CA ARG A 31 -5.30 1.47 -10.72
C ARG A 31 -5.38 2.86 -10.11
N ASN A 32 -6.43 3.11 -9.33
CA ASN A 32 -6.55 4.33 -8.56
C ASN A 32 -5.47 4.37 -7.47
N PRO A 33 -4.53 5.34 -7.51
CA PRO A 33 -3.41 5.41 -6.57
C PRO A 33 -3.85 5.77 -5.13
N PHE A 34 -5.08 6.26 -4.95
CA PHE A 34 -5.67 6.51 -3.63
C PHE A 34 -6.28 5.25 -3.00
N GLU A 35 -6.47 4.19 -3.77
CA GLU A 35 -6.97 2.90 -3.28
C GLU A 35 -5.86 1.86 -3.16
N VAL A 36 -5.02 1.76 -4.21
CA VAL A 36 -3.87 0.86 -4.27
C VAL A 36 -2.61 1.69 -4.27
N LEU A 37 -1.68 1.37 -3.36
CA LEU A 37 -0.42 2.11 -3.25
C LEU A 37 0.37 1.99 -4.56
N ASP A 38 0.80 3.14 -5.09
CA ASP A 38 1.78 3.21 -6.15
C ASP A 38 3.15 2.79 -5.60
N VAL A 39 3.56 1.55 -5.90
CA VAL A 39 4.78 0.94 -5.35
C VAL A 39 6.05 1.58 -5.93
N GLU A 40 6.03 1.96 -7.21
CA GLU A 40 7.23 2.48 -7.90
C GLU A 40 7.50 3.95 -7.55
N GLY A 41 6.47 4.78 -7.40
CA GLY A 41 6.64 6.19 -7.01
C GLY A 41 6.53 6.40 -5.50
N VAL A 42 5.32 6.28 -4.96
CA VAL A 42 5.04 6.53 -3.53
C VAL A 42 5.78 5.51 -2.64
N GLY A 43 5.85 4.25 -3.06
CA GLY A 43 6.54 3.19 -2.34
C GLY A 43 8.06 3.42 -2.24
N ASP A 44 8.69 4.03 -3.23
CA ASP A 44 10.10 4.41 -3.18
C ASP A 44 10.38 5.49 -2.13
N LEU A 45 9.48 6.48 -2.01
CA LEU A 45 9.54 7.47 -0.93
C LEU A 45 9.40 6.82 0.44
N MET A 46 8.51 5.82 0.57
CA MET A 46 8.36 5.05 1.80
C MET A 46 9.63 4.25 2.12
N ARG A 47 10.27 3.61 1.12
CA ARG A 47 11.52 2.87 1.29
C ARG A 47 12.64 3.76 1.82
N ILE A 48 12.80 4.95 1.24
CA ILE A 48 13.76 5.96 1.72
C ILE A 48 13.48 6.35 3.17
N ALA A 49 12.21 6.55 3.54
CA ALA A 49 11.83 6.91 4.89
C ALA A 49 12.14 5.79 5.90
N VAL A 50 11.85 4.53 5.56
CA VAL A 50 12.17 3.36 6.39
C VAL A 50 13.67 3.23 6.59
N GLU A 51 14.44 3.26 5.50
CA GLU A 51 15.89 3.10 5.53
C GLU A 51 16.55 4.20 6.37
N ARG A 52 16.24 5.47 6.08
CA ARG A 52 16.82 6.60 6.82
C ARG A 52 16.36 6.65 8.27
N GLY A 53 15.09 6.36 8.52
CA GLY A 53 14.50 6.35 9.86
C GLY A 53 15.17 5.30 10.76
N ARG A 54 15.31 4.06 10.25
CA ARG A 54 15.97 2.98 11.01
C ARG A 54 17.49 3.09 11.01
N GLY A 55 18.09 3.71 9.99
CA GLY A 55 19.51 4.06 10.01
C GLY A 55 19.86 5.04 11.13
N ALA A 56 18.95 5.96 11.48
CA ALA A 56 19.13 6.89 12.60
C ALA A 56 18.67 6.31 13.95
N LYS A 57 17.60 5.50 13.97
CA LYS A 57 17.06 4.85 15.17
C LYS A 57 16.66 3.40 14.84
N PRO A 58 17.52 2.40 15.13
CA PRO A 58 17.30 1.01 14.71
C PRO A 58 15.93 0.43 15.11
N ASP A 59 15.47 0.70 16.34
CA ASP A 59 14.20 0.19 16.85
C ASP A 59 12.99 1.11 16.57
N LEU A 60 13.10 2.00 15.58
CA LEU A 60 11.99 2.88 15.20
C LEU A 60 10.80 2.06 14.69
N LYS A 61 9.68 2.17 15.41
CA LYS A 61 8.40 1.58 15.04
C LYS A 61 7.75 2.38 13.92
N LEU A 62 7.44 1.71 12.83
CA LEU A 62 6.87 2.31 11.62
C LEU A 62 5.59 1.58 11.24
N GLY A 63 4.60 2.34 10.78
CA GLY A 63 3.36 1.79 10.28
C GLY A 63 2.71 2.70 9.24
N ILE A 64 1.69 2.16 8.58
CA ILE A 64 0.88 2.89 7.60
C ILE A 64 -0.56 3.04 8.09
N CYS A 65 -1.20 4.15 7.74
CA CYS A 65 -2.62 4.37 7.99
C CYS A 65 -3.34 4.84 6.72
N GLY A 66 -4.67 4.76 6.75
CA GLY A 66 -5.55 5.17 5.65
C GLY A 66 -6.03 4.00 4.81
N GLU A 67 -6.53 4.30 3.62
CA GLU A 67 -7.18 3.36 2.72
C GLU A 67 -6.23 2.21 2.32
N HIS A 68 -4.97 2.56 2.03
CA HIS A 68 -3.89 1.63 1.67
C HIS A 68 -3.63 0.58 2.75
N GLY A 69 -3.82 0.91 4.03
CA GLY A 69 -3.61 -0.02 5.14
C GLY A 69 -4.59 -1.19 5.18
N GLY A 70 -5.65 -1.16 4.38
CA GLY A 70 -6.64 -2.23 4.24
C GLY A 70 -6.71 -2.86 2.85
N GLU A 71 -5.82 -2.48 1.93
CA GLU A 71 -5.76 -3.03 0.58
C GLU A 71 -4.68 -4.12 0.48
N PRO A 72 -5.02 -5.35 0.05
CA PRO A 72 -4.11 -6.49 0.16
C PRO A 72 -2.72 -6.32 -0.47
N ARG A 73 -2.61 -5.71 -1.65
CA ARG A 73 -1.30 -5.51 -2.32
C ARG A 73 -0.45 -4.50 -1.57
N SER A 74 -1.07 -3.43 -1.11
CA SER A 74 -0.45 -2.37 -0.30
C SER A 74 0.03 -2.93 1.04
N VAL A 75 -0.77 -3.78 1.69
CA VAL A 75 -0.36 -4.49 2.92
C VAL A 75 0.82 -5.41 2.67
N ALA A 76 0.81 -6.18 1.57
CA ALA A 76 1.94 -7.05 1.21
C ALA A 76 3.22 -6.25 0.96
N PHE A 77 3.14 -5.11 0.28
CA PHE A 77 4.29 -4.22 0.11
C PHE A 77 4.77 -3.61 1.43
N CYS A 78 3.85 -3.24 2.34
CA CYS A 78 4.24 -2.77 3.67
C CYS A 78 4.98 -3.84 4.48
N HIS A 79 4.59 -5.11 4.32
CA HIS A 79 5.30 -6.26 4.89
C HIS A 79 6.71 -6.39 4.29
N GLU A 80 6.86 -6.28 2.97
CA GLU A 80 8.16 -6.30 2.29
C GLU A 80 9.10 -5.17 2.76
N LEU A 81 8.56 -3.97 2.97
CA LEU A 81 9.31 -2.85 3.57
C LEU A 81 9.65 -3.06 5.06
N GLY A 82 9.10 -4.10 5.69
CA GLY A 82 9.31 -4.41 7.09
C GLY A 82 8.63 -3.43 8.04
N LEU A 83 7.48 -2.86 7.68
CA LEU A 83 6.68 -2.05 8.62
C LEU A 83 6.19 -2.92 9.79
N ASP A 84 6.09 -2.33 10.97
CA ASP A 84 5.66 -3.03 12.19
C ASP A 84 4.14 -3.26 12.23
N TYR A 85 3.35 -2.39 11.59
CA TYR A 85 1.89 -2.51 11.56
C TYR A 85 1.23 -1.78 10.38
N VAL A 86 0.00 -2.19 10.09
CA VAL A 86 -0.94 -1.47 9.22
C VAL A 86 -2.16 -1.06 10.04
N SER A 87 -2.74 0.10 9.73
CA SER A 87 -3.94 0.63 10.36
C SER A 87 -4.99 0.97 9.30
N CYS A 88 -6.19 0.43 9.45
CA CYS A 88 -7.29 0.57 8.52
C CYS A 88 -8.63 0.71 9.23
N SER A 89 -9.69 1.01 8.48
CA SER A 89 -11.04 1.12 9.03
C SER A 89 -11.51 -0.21 9.65
N PRO A 90 -12.40 -0.19 10.67
CA PRO A 90 -12.78 -1.38 11.41
C PRO A 90 -13.24 -2.56 10.53
N TYR A 91 -14.01 -2.27 9.48
CA TYR A 91 -14.52 -3.28 8.55
C TYR A 91 -13.44 -3.90 7.67
N ARG A 92 -12.30 -3.21 7.46
CA ARG A 92 -11.16 -3.72 6.69
C ARG A 92 -10.15 -4.49 7.55
N VAL A 93 -10.28 -4.46 8.89
CA VAL A 93 -9.37 -5.19 9.79
C VAL A 93 -9.27 -6.69 9.45
N PRO A 94 -10.37 -7.43 9.20
CA PRO A 94 -10.27 -8.84 8.82
C PRO A 94 -9.49 -9.05 7.51
N LEU A 95 -9.69 -8.17 6.53
CA LEU A 95 -9.00 -8.24 5.24
C LEU A 95 -7.50 -7.93 5.39
N ALA A 96 -7.15 -6.89 6.15
CA ALA A 96 -5.76 -6.53 6.42
C ALA A 96 -5.03 -7.68 7.14
N ARG A 97 -5.69 -8.34 8.11
CA ARG A 97 -5.13 -9.52 8.80
C ARG A 97 -4.88 -10.68 7.85
N LEU A 98 -5.83 -10.97 6.97
CA LEU A 98 -5.68 -12.04 5.97
C LEU A 98 -4.53 -11.72 5.00
N ALA A 99 -4.48 -10.49 4.48
CA ALA A 99 -3.42 -10.06 3.57
C ALA A 99 -2.03 -10.10 4.22
N ALA A 100 -1.91 -9.65 5.46
CA ALA A 100 -0.65 -9.72 6.21
C ALA A 100 -0.20 -11.17 6.43
N ALA A 101 -1.14 -12.08 6.76
CA ALA A 101 -0.83 -13.50 6.89
C ALA A 101 -0.39 -14.12 5.55
N GLN A 102 -1.05 -13.77 4.44
CA GLN A 102 -0.67 -14.22 3.11
C GLN A 102 0.73 -13.72 2.72
N ALA A 103 1.07 -12.46 3.02
CA ALA A 103 2.39 -11.89 2.77
C ALA A 103 3.48 -12.64 3.57
N ALA A 104 3.26 -12.88 4.86
CA ALA A 104 4.18 -13.64 5.70
C ALA A 104 4.35 -15.10 5.24
N LEU A 105 3.28 -15.75 4.79
CA LEU A 105 3.33 -17.10 4.24
C LEU A 105 4.10 -17.15 2.91
N ALA A 106 3.90 -16.16 2.05
CA ALA A 106 4.61 -16.04 0.78
C ALA A 106 6.12 -15.83 1.00
N GLU A 107 6.51 -14.98 1.96
CA GLU A 107 7.91 -14.80 2.38
C GLU A 107 8.51 -16.12 2.90
N ALA A 108 7.74 -16.90 3.66
CA ALA A 108 8.15 -18.22 4.15
C ALA A 108 8.20 -19.31 3.06
N GLY A 109 7.93 -18.97 1.79
CA GLY A 109 7.98 -19.89 0.65
C GLY A 109 6.73 -20.78 0.49
N VAL A 110 5.63 -20.47 1.19
CA VAL A 110 4.36 -21.17 1.04
C VAL A 110 3.63 -20.61 -0.17
N THR A 111 3.45 -21.45 -1.19
CA THR A 111 2.62 -21.11 -2.37
C THR A 111 1.19 -21.57 -2.13
N SER A 112 0.22 -20.69 -2.35
CA SER A 112 -1.18 -21.10 -2.38
C SER A 112 -1.45 -21.86 -3.67
N VAL A 113 -2.04 -23.05 -3.53
CA VAL A 113 -2.62 -23.75 -4.67
C VAL A 113 -4.07 -23.27 -4.77
N ALA A 114 -4.43 -22.71 -5.93
CA ALA A 114 -5.84 -22.45 -6.20
C ALA A 114 -6.58 -23.80 -6.15
N VAL A 115 -7.44 -23.97 -5.14
CA VAL A 115 -8.37 -25.10 -5.13
C VAL A 115 -9.38 -24.80 -6.23
N GLY A 116 -9.15 -25.41 -7.40
CA GLY A 116 -9.93 -25.15 -8.60
C GLY A 116 -11.43 -25.35 -8.40
N GLY A 117 -12.19 -24.50 -9.08
CA GLY A 117 -13.59 -24.67 -9.46
C GLY A 117 -13.73 -24.31 -10.93
#